data_AF-S4P0M6-F1
#
_entry.id   AF-S4P0M6-F1
#
_cell.length_a   1.000
_cell.length_b   1.000
_cell.length_c   1.000
_cell.angle_alpha   90.00
_cell.angle_beta   90.00
_cell.angle_gamma   90.00
#
_symmetry.space_group_name_H-M   'P 1'
#
loop_
_entity.id
_entity.type
_entity.pdbx_description
1 polymer ?
#
loop_
_entity_poly.entity_id
_entity_poly.type
_entity_poly.pdbx_seq_one_letter_code
_entity_poly.pdbx_strand_id
1 'polypeptide(L)'
;ENKTLSKYWEALINLERTRDPPAPERKLRDLHKRALRCVNDYPPAVARLWTDYERDFGQLATGVECAELCEEKLQKWRESYQAMKDKMIGQKKKGKQIPNKKPKVDNKKKKDEKTNKGKRKSDDSSENTEVKRKKDADMEVDVP
;
A
#
# COMPACT_ATOMS: atom_id res chain seq x y z
N GLU A 1 6.32 -13.55 -19.58
CA GLU A 1 5.64 -12.34 -19.08
C GLU A 1 4.47 -12.72 -18.18
N ASN A 2 4.29 -12.06 -17.04
CA ASN A 2 3.10 -12.23 -16.21
C ASN A 2 1.92 -11.51 -16.89
N LYS A 3 0.97 -12.29 -17.41
CA LYS A 3 -0.26 -11.80 -18.04
C LYS A 3 -1.23 -11.32 -16.96
N THR A 4 -1.12 -10.06 -16.56
CA THR A 4 -2.02 -9.46 -15.57
C THR A 4 -3.11 -8.64 -16.26
N LEU A 5 -4.28 -8.51 -15.63
CA LEU A 5 -5.39 -7.77 -16.20
C LEU A 5 -5.04 -6.28 -16.38
N SER A 6 -4.27 -5.70 -15.46
CA SER A 6 -3.69 -4.36 -15.60
C SER A 6 -2.92 -4.20 -16.92
N LYS A 7 -2.02 -5.14 -17.24
CA LYS A 7 -1.20 -5.06 -18.45
C LYS A 7 -2.02 -5.13 -19.73
N TYR A 8 -3.09 -5.93 -19.76
CA TYR A 8 -4.03 -5.96 -20.87
C TYR A 8 -4.75 -4.62 -21.07
N TRP A 9 -5.22 -4.01 -19.97
CA TRP A 9 -5.86 -2.69 -20.04
C TRP A 9 -4.89 -1.58 -20.43
N GLU A 10 -3.65 -1.58 -19.93
CA GLU A 10 -2.60 -0.64 -20.33
C GLU A 10 -2.38 -0.70 -21.86
N ALA A 11 -2.23 -1.91 -22.42
CA ALA A 11 -2.04 -2.10 -23.85
C ALA A 11 -3.26 -1.63 -24.66
N LEU A 12 -4.48 -1.97 -24.23
CA LEU A 12 -5.71 -1.56 -24.90
C LEU A 12 -5.90 -0.04 -24.89
N ILE A 13 -5.66 0.62 -23.75
CA ILE A 13 -5.75 2.08 -23.63
C ILE A 13 -4.76 2.76 -24.57
N ASN A 14 -3.52 2.27 -24.61
CA ASN A 14 -2.50 2.82 -25.50
C ASN A 14 -2.87 2.64 -26.97
N LEU A 15 -3.42 1.47 -27.34
CA LEU A 15 -3.88 1.21 -28.71
C LEU A 15 -5.01 2.17 -29.11
N GLU A 16 -6.02 2.35 -28.27
CA GLU A 16 -7.14 3.27 -28.58
C GLU A 16 -6.69 4.74 -28.62
N ARG A 17 -5.68 5.13 -27.82
CA ARG A 17 -5.12 6.48 -27.83
C ARG A 17 -4.29 6.77 -29.08
N THR A 18 -3.62 5.76 -29.64
CA THR A 18 -2.72 5.88 -30.80
C THR A 18 -3.36 5.48 -32.12
N ARG A 19 -4.65 5.13 -32.10
CA ARG A 19 -5.40 4.76 -33.30
C ARG A 19 -5.52 5.93 -34.26
N ASP A 20 -5.59 5.61 -35.55
CA ASP A 20 -5.90 6.57 -36.61
C ASP A 20 -7.21 6.15 -37.34
N PRO A 21 -8.28 6.98 -37.31
CA PRO A 21 -8.40 8.22 -36.56
C PRO A 21 -8.49 7.98 -35.03
N PRO A 22 -8.04 8.95 -34.20
CA PRO A 22 -8.11 8.86 -32.75
C PRO A 22 -9.54 8.65 -32.24
N ALA A 23 -9.68 7.89 -31.16
CA ALA A 23 -10.97 7.73 -30.51
C ALA A 23 -11.45 9.09 -29.91
N PRO A 24 -12.75 9.40 -29.96
CA PRO A 24 -13.30 10.58 -29.30
C PRO A 24 -12.97 10.59 -27.81
N GLU A 25 -12.63 11.76 -27.25
CA GLU A 25 -12.24 11.90 -25.84
C GLU A 25 -13.22 11.24 -24.87
N ARG A 26 -14.53 11.38 -25.13
CA ARG A 26 -15.57 10.75 -24.30
C ARG A 26 -15.40 9.24 -24.22
N LYS A 27 -15.10 8.57 -25.34
CA LYS A 27 -14.86 7.12 -25.37
C LYS A 27 -13.57 6.75 -24.64
N LEU A 28 -12.53 7.57 -24.76
CA LEU A 28 -11.28 7.36 -24.03
C LEU A 28 -11.48 7.50 -22.52
N ARG A 29 -12.22 8.51 -22.06
CA ARG A 29 -12.57 8.65 -20.62
C ARG A 29 -13.40 7.47 -20.12
N ASP A 30 -14.40 7.04 -20.89
CA ASP A 30 -15.22 5.86 -20.56
C ASP A 30 -14.37 4.58 -20.50
N LEU A 31 -13.36 4.46 -21.37
CA LEU A 31 -12.40 3.35 -21.37
C LEU A 31 -11.57 3.33 -20.07
N HIS A 32 -11.02 4.46 -19.64
CA HIS A 32 -10.29 4.57 -18.37
C HIS A 32 -11.19 4.25 -17.18
N LYS A 33 -12.42 4.79 -17.14
CA LYS A 33 -13.42 4.49 -16.09
C LYS A 33 -13.77 3.01 -16.04
N ARG A 34 -13.85 2.33 -17.19
CA ARG A 34 -14.09 0.89 -17.25
C ARG A 34 -12.87 0.10 -16.77
N ALA A 35 -11.68 0.45 -17.23
CA ALA A 35 -10.44 -0.19 -16.82
C ALA A 35 -10.24 -0.12 -15.30
N LEU A 36 -10.45 1.06 -14.70
CA LEU A 36 -10.29 1.28 -13.26
C LEU A 36 -11.26 0.41 -12.42
N ARG A 37 -12.47 0.17 -12.92
CA ARG A 37 -13.45 -0.73 -12.29
C ARG A 37 -13.05 -2.20 -12.39
N CYS A 38 -12.54 -2.62 -13.55
CA CYS A 38 -12.22 -4.02 -13.83
C CYS A 38 -10.89 -4.50 -13.23
N VAL A 39 -9.89 -3.63 -13.14
CA VAL A 39 -8.55 -4.00 -12.65
C VAL A 39 -8.56 -4.15 -11.12
N ASN A 40 -8.05 -5.28 -10.64
CA ASN A 40 -7.96 -5.63 -9.22
C ASN A 40 -6.55 -6.10 -8.82
N ASP A 41 -5.79 -6.63 -9.77
CA ASP A 41 -4.40 -7.07 -9.62
C ASP A 41 -3.46 -5.89 -9.32
N TYR A 42 -3.49 -4.84 -10.16
CA TYR A 42 -2.67 -3.65 -9.94
C TYR A 42 -3.33 -2.35 -10.46
N PRO A 43 -4.38 -1.86 -9.77
CA PRO A 43 -5.05 -0.59 -10.12
C PRO A 43 -4.14 0.64 -10.25
N PRO A 44 -3.02 0.80 -9.51
CA PRO A 44 -2.14 1.97 -9.63
C PRO A 44 -1.66 2.28 -11.05
N ALA A 45 -1.42 1.26 -11.88
CA ALA A 45 -0.97 1.51 -13.25
C ALA A 45 -2.05 2.17 -14.12
N VAL A 46 -3.31 1.71 -14.02
CA VAL A 46 -4.43 2.29 -14.75
C VAL A 46 -4.78 3.68 -14.23
N ALA A 47 -4.77 3.87 -12.91
CA ALA A 47 -5.02 5.18 -12.30
C ALA A 47 -4.01 6.22 -12.82
N ARG A 48 -2.72 5.87 -12.86
CA ARG A 48 -1.67 6.75 -13.39
C ARG A 48 -1.91 7.14 -14.85
N LEU A 49 -2.25 6.16 -15.71
CA LEU A 49 -2.54 6.42 -17.11
C LEU A 49 -3.70 7.42 -17.29
N TRP A 50 -4.77 7.27 -16.50
CA TRP A 50 -5.90 8.18 -16.59
C TRP A 50 -5.56 9.59 -16.09
N THR A 51 -4.86 9.69 -14.95
CA THR A 51 -4.43 10.99 -14.43
C THR A 51 -3.47 11.71 -15.38
N ASP A 52 -2.56 10.97 -16.05
CA ASP A 52 -1.69 11.54 -17.07
C ASP A 52 -2.50 12.04 -18.28
N TYR A 53 -3.50 11.26 -18.72
CA TYR A 53 -4.39 11.68 -19.81
C TYR A 53 -5.18 12.96 -19.47
N GLU A 54 -5.78 13.06 -18.28
CA GLU A 54 -6.51 14.27 -17.89
C GLU A 54 -5.60 15.46 -17.63
N ARG A 55 -4.35 15.24 -17.22
CA ARG A 55 -3.36 16.32 -17.11
C ARG A 55 -3.03 16.92 -18.48
N ASP A 56 -2.85 16.07 -19.49
CA ASP A 56 -2.35 16.49 -20.79
C ASP A 56 -3.48 16.97 -21.73
N PHE A 57 -4.70 16.42 -21.60
CA PHE A 57 -5.84 16.69 -22.50
C PHE A 57 -7.15 17.05 -21.79
N GLY A 58 -7.19 16.98 -20.45
CA GLY A 58 -8.41 17.17 -19.68
C GLY A 58 -8.77 18.63 -19.41
N GLN A 59 -9.97 18.83 -18.87
CA GLN A 59 -10.41 20.08 -18.27
C GLN A 59 -10.35 19.97 -16.76
N LEU A 60 -10.34 21.10 -16.03
CA LEU A 60 -10.28 21.07 -14.57
C LEU A 60 -11.40 20.20 -13.96
N ALA A 61 -12.63 20.31 -14.46
CA ALA A 61 -13.76 19.52 -13.97
C ALA A 61 -13.55 18.00 -14.14
N THR A 62 -13.02 17.57 -15.29
CA THR A 62 -12.78 16.14 -15.57
C THR A 62 -11.54 15.61 -14.84
N GLY A 63 -10.54 16.47 -14.64
CA GLY A 63 -9.38 16.18 -13.81
C GLY A 63 -9.73 15.95 -12.35
N VAL A 64 -10.63 16.77 -11.77
CA VAL A 64 -11.14 16.56 -10.41
C VAL A 64 -11.90 15.25 -10.29
N GLU A 65 -12.83 14.96 -11.21
CA GLU A 65 -13.57 13.69 -11.22
C GLU A 65 -12.62 12.47 -11.30
N CYS A 66 -11.61 12.56 -12.18
CA CYS A 66 -10.59 11.52 -12.32
C CYS A 66 -9.80 11.31 -11.03
N ALA A 67 -9.38 12.39 -10.37
CA ALA A 67 -8.62 12.33 -9.13
C ALA A 67 -9.44 11.64 -8.02
N GLU A 68 -10.69 12.03 -7.83
CA GLU A 68 -11.59 11.46 -6.83
C GLU A 68 -11.80 9.95 -7.05
N LEU A 69 -12.13 9.55 -8.28
CA LEU A 69 -12.39 8.14 -8.61
C LEU A 69 -11.12 7.28 -8.49
N CYS A 70 -9.97 7.81 -8.90
CA CYS A 70 -8.69 7.12 -8.76
C CYS A 70 -8.30 6.98 -7.29
N GLU A 71 -8.40 8.04 -6.49
CA GLU A 71 -8.07 8.01 -5.06
C GLU A 71 -8.97 7.02 -4.31
N GLU A 72 -10.27 7.02 -4.57
CA GLU A 72 -11.22 6.08 -3.97
C GLU A 72 -10.84 4.61 -4.28
N LYS A 73 -10.57 4.29 -5.54
CA LYS A 73 -10.17 2.93 -5.95
C LYS A 73 -8.84 2.52 -5.31
N LEU A 74 -7.86 3.43 -5.28
CA LEU A 74 -6.54 3.16 -4.73
C LEU A 74 -6.58 2.98 -3.21
N GLN A 75 -7.41 3.75 -2.51
CA GLN A 75 -7.59 3.62 -1.08
C GLN A 75 -8.17 2.25 -0.73
N LYS A 76 -9.26 1.85 -1.39
CA LYS A 76 -9.87 0.51 -1.25
C LYS A 76 -8.88 -0.61 -1.56
N TRP A 77 -8.07 -0.44 -2.61
CA TRP A 77 -7.07 -1.43 -2.98
C TRP A 77 -5.95 -1.54 -1.93
N ARG A 78 -5.44 -0.42 -1.40
CA ARG A 78 -4.43 -0.42 -0.34
C ARG A 78 -4.94 -1.10 0.93
N GLU A 79 -6.16 -0.81 1.33
CA GLU A 79 -6.81 -1.45 2.49
C GLU A 79 -6.97 -2.95 2.29
N SER A 80 -7.44 -3.38 1.12
CA SER A 80 -7.57 -4.80 0.77
C SER A 80 -6.23 -5.53 0.76
N TYR A 81 -5.21 -4.92 0.16
CA TYR A 81 -3.86 -5.46 0.08
C TYR A 81 -3.22 -5.59 1.47
N GLN A 82 -3.37 -4.56 2.31
CA GLN A 82 -2.88 -4.58 3.68
C GLN A 82 -3.59 -5.65 4.51
N ALA A 83 -4.92 -5.75 4.42
CA ALA A 83 -5.69 -6.80 5.10
C ALA A 83 -5.29 -8.22 4.65
N MET A 84 -4.99 -8.42 3.36
CA MET A 84 -4.48 -9.70 2.85
C MET A 84 -3.11 -10.03 3.45
N LYS A 85 -2.20 -9.06 3.45
CA LYS A 85 -0.84 -9.19 4.00
C LYS A 85 -0.90 -9.56 5.49
N ASP A 86 -1.75 -8.89 6.26
CA ASP A 86 -1.90 -9.14 7.70
C ASP A 86 -2.49 -10.51 7.99
N LYS A 87 -3.45 -10.99 7.18
CA LYS A 87 -3.98 -12.37 7.29
C LYS A 87 -2.89 -13.43 7.06
N MET A 88 -2.04 -13.25 6.04
CA MET A 88 -0.95 -14.20 5.76
C MET A 88 0.14 -14.19 6.85
N ILE A 89 0.47 -13.02 7.41
CA ILE A 89 1.42 -12.90 8.51
C ILE A 89 0.83 -13.47 9.81
N GLY A 90 -0.45 -13.22 10.09
CA GLY A 90 -1.17 -13.72 11.26
C GLY A 90 -1.31 -15.25 11.27
N GLN A 91 -1.52 -15.87 10.10
CA GLN A 91 -1.55 -17.33 9.98
C GLN A 91 -0.17 -17.97 10.21
N LYS A 92 0.92 -17.36 9.71
CA LYS A 92 2.29 -17.87 9.98
C LYS A 92 2.66 -17.87 11.47
N LYS A 93 2.06 -17.00 12.29
CA LYS A 93 2.31 -16.95 13.74
C LYS A 93 1.50 -17.96 14.54
N LYS A 94 0.35 -18.45 14.05
CA LYS A 94 -0.47 -19.47 14.75
C LYS A 94 0.06 -20.90 14.61
N GLY A 95 1.00 -21.16 13.69
CA GLY A 95 1.61 -22.49 13.49
C GLY A 95 2.80 -22.84 14.40
N LYS A 96 3.23 -21.93 15.29
CA LYS A 96 4.28 -22.20 16.30
C LYS A 96 3.69 -22.31 17.71
N GLN A 97 2.63 -23.08 17.89
CA GLN A 97 2.35 -23.67 19.20
C GLN A 97 3.00 -25.05 19.23
N ILE A 98 4.17 -25.13 19.87
CA ILE A 98 4.81 -26.39 20.26
C ILE A 98 3.88 -27.05 21.30
N PRO A 99 3.20 -28.17 21.00
CA PRO A 99 2.43 -28.89 21.99
C PRO A 99 3.34 -29.96 22.56
N ASN A 100 4.03 -29.67 23.66
CA ASN A 100 4.49 -30.67 24.64
C ASN A 100 5.45 -30.04 25.63
N LYS A 101 4.95 -29.58 26.78
CA LYS A 101 5.52 -29.92 28.08
C LYS A 101 4.40 -29.89 29.11
N LYS A 102 3.86 -31.07 29.44
CA LYS A 102 3.23 -31.31 30.74
C LYS A 102 4.37 -31.43 31.76
N PRO A 103 4.49 -30.58 32.78
CA PRO A 103 5.13 -30.99 34.02
C PRO A 103 4.05 -31.54 34.95
N LYS A 104 4.37 -32.71 35.52
CA LYS A 104 3.58 -33.44 36.50
C LYS A 104 3.30 -32.58 37.74
N VAL A 105 2.17 -32.87 38.35
CA VAL A 105 1.77 -32.55 39.72
C VAL A 105 2.93 -32.77 40.69
N ASP A 106 3.20 -31.80 41.58
CA ASP A 106 3.49 -32.12 42.98
C ASP A 106 3.10 -30.94 43.91
N ASN A 107 2.56 -31.32 45.06
CA ASN A 107 1.98 -30.48 46.10
C ASN A 107 3.10 -29.83 46.95
N LYS A 108 3.04 -28.50 47.19
CA LYS A 108 3.35 -27.97 48.54
C LYS A 108 2.88 -26.53 48.78
N LYS A 109 2.00 -26.39 49.78
CA LYS A 109 1.62 -25.16 50.48
C LYS A 109 2.84 -24.36 50.99
N LYS A 110 2.75 -23.03 50.91
CA LYS A 110 2.95 -22.01 51.99
C LYS A 110 2.94 -20.61 51.32
N LYS A 111 1.98 -19.74 51.56
CA LYS A 111 1.66 -18.91 52.76
C LYS A 111 2.31 -17.51 52.68
N ASP A 112 1.43 -16.53 52.51
CA ASP A 112 1.40 -15.13 53.00
C ASP A 112 2.40 -14.02 52.57
N GLU A 113 1.75 -12.87 52.36
CA GLU A 113 2.07 -11.50 52.80
C GLU A 113 2.93 -10.52 51.96
N LYS A 114 2.19 -9.56 51.38
CA LYS A 114 2.20 -8.11 51.63
C LYS A 114 3.34 -7.19 51.12
N THR A 115 2.86 -6.14 50.44
CA THR A 115 3.21 -4.70 50.53
C THR A 115 4.57 -4.17 50.05
N ASN A 116 4.53 -3.36 48.99
CA ASN A 116 4.91 -1.92 48.94
C ASN A 116 4.91 -1.49 47.46
N LYS A 117 4.02 -0.64 46.94
CA LYS A 117 3.72 0.77 47.23
C LYS A 117 4.98 1.66 47.23
N GLY A 118 5.40 2.07 46.03
CA GLY A 118 6.42 3.09 45.79
C GLY A 118 6.03 4.01 44.64
N LYS A 119 5.22 5.03 44.95
CA LYS A 119 4.92 6.20 44.12
C LYS A 119 6.16 7.12 44.15
N ARG A 120 6.64 7.62 43.01
CA ARG A 120 7.19 8.99 42.88
C ARG A 120 7.18 9.43 41.41
N LYS A 121 6.63 10.64 41.23
CA LYS A 121 6.49 11.46 40.01
C LYS A 121 7.80 12.26 39.75
N SER A 122 7.72 13.09 38.69
CA SER A 122 8.59 14.19 38.19
C SER A 122 9.80 13.71 37.39
N ASP A 123 9.88 13.92 36.06
CA ASP A 123 9.78 15.17 35.25
C ASP A 123 10.95 16.10 35.56
N ASP A 124 11.91 16.20 34.64
CA ASP A 124 12.39 17.47 34.05
C ASP A 124 13.70 17.29 33.24
N SER A 125 13.68 17.86 32.03
CA SER A 125 14.74 18.55 31.28
C SER A 125 15.97 17.87 30.65
N SER A 126 16.23 18.35 29.41
CA SER A 126 17.52 18.55 28.71
C SER A 126 18.26 17.28 28.25
N GLU A 127 18.87 17.17 27.06
CA GLU A 127 19.17 18.05 25.92
C GLU A 127 19.66 17.13 24.78
N ASN A 128 19.63 17.65 23.54
CA ASN A 128 20.52 17.30 22.42
C ASN A 128 20.71 15.82 22.00
N THR A 129 20.34 15.50 20.76
CA THR A 129 21.37 15.34 19.71
C THR A 129 20.80 15.26 18.30
N GLU A 130 21.52 15.92 17.40
CA GLU A 130 21.32 16.12 15.98
C GLU A 130 21.14 14.87 15.12
N VAL A 131 20.22 14.99 14.16
CA VAL A 131 20.42 14.83 12.70
C VAL A 131 21.64 13.99 12.25
N LYS A 132 21.36 12.87 11.56
CA LYS A 132 22.30 12.28 10.59
C LYS A 132 21.58 11.99 9.27
N ARG A 133 21.55 13.00 8.40
CA ARG A 133 21.30 12.84 6.95
C ARG A 133 22.46 12.03 6.37
N LYS A 134 22.17 10.97 5.61
CA LYS A 134 23.14 10.30 4.75
C LYS A 134 22.83 10.70 3.31
N LYS A 135 23.71 11.53 2.75
CA LYS A 135 23.75 12.02 1.37
C LYS A 135 24.91 11.32 0.65
N ASP A 136 24.73 11.17 -0.66
CA ASP A 136 25.71 10.90 -1.71
C ASP A 136 26.24 9.45 -1.88
N ALA A 137 25.86 8.87 -3.02
CA ALA A 137 26.73 8.04 -3.84
C ALA A 137 26.31 8.25 -5.30
N ASP A 138 26.94 9.27 -5.86
CA ASP A 138 27.13 9.58 -7.26
C ASP A 138 27.55 8.31 -8.04
N MET A 139 26.89 7.99 -9.14
CA MET A 139 27.36 6.97 -10.07
C MET A 139 27.31 7.56 -11.48
N GLU A 140 28.51 7.99 -11.87
CA GLU A 140 28.88 8.61 -13.12
C GLU A 140 28.65 7.67 -14.32
N VAL A 141 28.44 8.31 -15.45
CA VAL A 141 28.02 7.78 -16.75
C VAL A 141 29.17 7.06 -17.46
N ASP A 142 28.90 5.95 -18.13
CA ASP A 142 29.71 5.53 -19.27
C ASP A 142 28.80 5.02 -20.40
N VAL A 143 28.89 5.69 -21.55
CA VAL A 143 28.11 5.43 -22.78
C VAL A 143 29.09 4.97 -23.86
N PRO A 144 28.81 3.84 -24.54
CA PRO A 144 29.38 3.55 -25.85
C PRO A 144 28.67 4.32 -26.98
#